data_AF-A0A959I0N6-F1
#
_entry.id   AF-A0A959I0N6-F1
#
_cell.length_a   1.000
_cell.length_b   1.000
_cell.length_c   1.000
_cell.angle_alpha   90.00
_cell.angle_beta   90.00
_cell.angle_gamma   90.00
#
_symmetry.space_group_name_H-M   'P 1'
#
loop_
_entity.id
_entity.type
_entity.pdbx_description
1 polymer ?
#
loop_
_entity_poly.entity_id
_entity_poly.type
_entity_poly.pdbx_seq_one_letter_code
_entity_poly.pdbx_strand_id
1 'polypeptide(L)'
;GYREEEDVDKESTTETYVALKFFIDNWRWADVPFYIRTGKRLPTKATEIVVYFKSPPHHLFRSELDLMNMNNQLIIRVQPDEGILLKFGMKVPGAGFKVKNVGMDFHYSDLTKATVPEAYQRLIIDVMKGDATLYARGDSVEVAWKFVDPILNAWKNQENIKLYGYPAGTWGPEVANKLIEGDNVSWRNPCSNLTDSGDYRLL
;
A
#
# COMPACT_ATOMS: atom_id res chain seq x y z
N GLY A 1 17.95 -7.20 -17.73
CA GLY A 1 16.54 -6.81 -17.49
C GLY A 1 15.62 -8.01 -17.60
N TYR A 2 14.30 -7.87 -17.43
CA TYR A 2 13.37 -9.03 -17.44
C TYR A 2 13.51 -9.95 -18.67
N ARG A 3 13.70 -9.37 -19.86
CA ARG A 3 13.90 -10.07 -21.14
C ARG A 3 15.29 -10.71 -21.33
N GLU A 4 16.19 -10.56 -20.36
CA GLU A 4 17.53 -11.16 -20.37
C GLU A 4 17.62 -12.40 -19.44
N GLU A 5 16.56 -12.73 -18.71
CA GLU A 5 16.51 -13.93 -17.87
C GLU A 5 16.41 -15.20 -18.76
N GLU A 6 17.06 -16.31 -18.36
CA GLU A 6 17.31 -17.48 -19.22
C GLU A 6 16.04 -18.11 -19.84
N ASP A 7 14.92 -18.10 -19.10
CA ASP A 7 13.64 -18.70 -19.50
C ASP A 7 12.61 -17.68 -20.01
N VAL A 8 13.02 -16.45 -20.34
CA VAL A 8 12.11 -15.39 -20.78
C VAL A 8 12.28 -15.11 -22.27
N ASP A 9 11.16 -15.13 -23.00
CA ASP A 9 11.13 -14.70 -24.40
C ASP A 9 11.61 -13.24 -24.52
N LYS A 10 12.53 -12.98 -25.45
CA LYS A 10 13.11 -11.66 -25.70
C LYS A 10 12.06 -10.65 -26.16
N GLU A 11 10.98 -11.11 -26.78
CA GLU A 11 9.84 -10.28 -27.18
C GLU A 11 8.69 -10.27 -26.15
N SER A 12 8.88 -10.91 -24.98
CA SER A 12 7.85 -10.97 -23.93
C SER A 12 7.35 -9.58 -23.54
N THR A 13 6.04 -9.42 -23.57
CA THR A 13 5.30 -8.24 -23.10
C THR A 13 4.67 -8.45 -21.73
N THR A 14 5.03 -9.56 -21.05
CA THR A 14 4.50 -9.90 -19.72
C THR A 14 4.82 -8.80 -18.72
N GLU A 15 3.80 -8.37 -18.00
CA GLU A 15 3.89 -7.33 -16.99
C GLU A 15 4.63 -7.81 -15.73
N THR A 16 5.62 -7.02 -15.30
CA THR A 16 6.35 -7.24 -14.03
C THR A 16 5.95 -6.24 -12.94
N TYR A 17 5.10 -5.27 -13.29
CA TYR A 17 4.56 -4.23 -12.44
C TYR A 17 3.15 -3.86 -12.90
N VAL A 18 2.24 -3.67 -11.96
CA VAL A 18 0.86 -3.23 -12.20
C VAL A 18 0.49 -2.17 -11.15
N ALA A 19 -0.10 -1.07 -11.61
CA ALA A 19 -0.78 -0.10 -10.75
C ALA A 19 -2.20 0.13 -11.26
N LEU A 20 -3.18 0.06 -10.36
CA LEU A 20 -4.60 0.14 -10.67
C LEU A 20 -5.28 1.16 -9.76
N LYS A 21 -6.20 1.91 -10.35
CA LYS A 21 -7.17 2.75 -9.65
C LYS A 21 -8.54 2.17 -9.92
N PHE A 22 -9.31 1.92 -8.88
CA PHE A 22 -10.70 1.47 -9.00
C PHE A 22 -11.54 2.09 -7.89
N PHE A 23 -12.85 1.97 -8.06
CA PHE A 23 -13.85 2.45 -7.12
C PHE A 23 -14.72 1.27 -6.69
N ILE A 24 -15.20 1.34 -5.46
CA ILE A 24 -16.18 0.38 -4.94
C ILE A 24 -17.53 1.07 -4.98
N ASP A 25 -18.43 0.56 -5.81
CA ASP A 25 -19.77 1.12 -5.99
C ASP A 25 -20.68 0.74 -4.81
N ASN A 26 -20.52 1.46 -3.71
CA ASN A 26 -21.44 1.40 -2.58
C ASN A 26 -21.45 2.74 -1.82
N TRP A 27 -22.47 2.90 -0.95
CA TRP A 27 -22.65 4.15 -0.18
C TRP A 27 -21.47 4.48 0.74
N ARG A 28 -20.76 3.46 1.25
CA ARG A 28 -19.68 3.62 2.22
C ARG A 28 -18.41 4.17 1.58
N TRP A 29 -18.17 3.77 0.32
CA TRP A 29 -16.95 4.05 -0.45
C TRP A 29 -17.21 4.89 -1.70
N ALA A 30 -18.39 5.51 -1.80
CA ALA A 30 -18.73 6.44 -2.86
C ALA A 30 -17.65 7.54 -2.97
N ASP A 31 -17.15 7.74 -4.18
CA ASP A 31 -16.09 8.70 -4.52
C ASP A 31 -14.75 8.49 -3.77
N VAL A 32 -14.51 7.31 -3.19
CA VAL A 32 -13.23 6.95 -2.58
C VAL A 32 -12.41 6.11 -3.57
N PRO A 33 -11.31 6.65 -4.12
CA PRO A 33 -10.44 5.87 -5.01
C PRO A 33 -9.61 4.87 -4.21
N PHE A 34 -9.57 3.62 -4.70
CA PHE A 34 -8.67 2.59 -4.22
C PHE A 34 -7.50 2.45 -5.19
N TYR A 35 -6.29 2.50 -4.65
CA TYR A 35 -5.06 2.34 -5.40
C TYR A 35 -4.37 1.04 -4.99
N ILE A 36 -4.07 0.20 -5.98
CA ILE A 36 -3.24 -0.99 -5.79
C ILE A 36 -2.01 -0.83 -6.65
N ARG A 37 -0.83 -1.11 -6.08
CA ARG A 37 0.39 -1.33 -6.86
C ARG A 37 1.06 -2.63 -6.42
N THR A 38 1.57 -3.36 -7.39
CA THR A 38 2.36 -4.56 -7.17
C THR A 38 3.44 -4.63 -8.23
N GLY A 39 4.63 -5.13 -7.87
CA GLY A 39 5.70 -5.27 -8.84
C GLY A 39 6.86 -6.08 -8.33
N LYS A 40 7.68 -6.57 -9.28
CA LYS A 40 8.92 -7.29 -9.02
C LYS A 40 10.11 -6.36 -9.12
N ARG A 41 11.24 -6.75 -8.49
CA ARG A 41 12.51 -5.98 -8.48
C ARG A 41 12.33 -4.52 -8.03
N LEU A 42 11.40 -4.28 -7.09
CA LEU A 42 11.27 -3.00 -6.40
C LEU A 42 12.38 -2.83 -5.34
N PRO A 43 12.63 -1.61 -4.83
CA PRO A 43 13.73 -1.34 -3.88
C PRO A 43 13.61 -2.12 -2.57
N THR A 44 12.39 -2.44 -2.15
CA THR A 44 12.11 -3.11 -0.88
C THR A 44 10.92 -4.04 -1.03
N LYS A 45 11.04 -5.25 -0.47
CA LYS A 45 9.92 -6.17 -0.32
C LYS A 45 9.07 -5.69 0.85
N ALA A 46 7.85 -5.25 0.58
CA ALA A 46 6.89 -4.89 1.61
C ALA A 46 5.46 -5.08 1.12
N THR A 47 4.59 -5.49 2.04
CA THR A 47 3.14 -5.53 1.88
C THR A 47 2.56 -4.57 2.90
N GLU A 48 2.00 -3.47 2.44
CA GLU A 48 1.42 -2.43 3.29
C GLU A 48 0.10 -1.92 2.74
N ILE A 49 -0.77 -1.50 3.65
CA ILE A 49 -2.05 -0.84 3.38
C ILE A 49 -1.94 0.55 3.98
N VAL A 50 -2.19 1.58 3.18
CA VAL A 50 -2.11 2.98 3.61
C VAL A 50 -3.47 3.63 3.41
N VAL A 51 -4.04 4.11 4.50
CA VAL A 51 -5.30 4.86 4.49
C VAL A 51 -4.99 6.32 4.72
N TYR A 52 -5.28 7.14 3.71
CA TYR A 52 -5.19 8.60 3.80
C TYR A 52 -6.55 9.16 4.26
N PHE A 53 -6.54 9.90 5.37
CA PHE A 53 -7.74 10.57 5.85
C PHE A 53 -7.90 11.93 5.17
N LYS A 54 -9.15 12.32 4.91
CA LYS A 54 -9.48 13.66 4.40
C LYS A 54 -9.10 14.71 5.45
N SER A 55 -8.57 15.85 4.99
CA SER A 55 -8.33 16.99 5.88
C SER A 55 -9.67 17.52 6.42
N PRO A 56 -9.74 17.94 7.69
CA PRO A 56 -10.92 18.59 8.22
C PRO A 56 -11.13 19.96 7.54
N PRO A 57 -12.38 20.38 7.27
CA PRO A 57 -12.67 21.64 6.57
C PRO A 57 -12.27 22.90 7.36
N HIS A 58 -12.12 22.81 8.69
CA HIS A 58 -11.68 23.92 9.54
C HIS A 58 -10.29 23.68 10.12
N HIS A 59 -9.32 24.45 9.64
CA HIS A 59 -7.99 24.52 10.22
C HIS A 59 -7.95 25.61 11.29
N LEU A 60 -7.99 25.22 12.57
CA LEU A 60 -7.83 26.15 13.70
C LEU A 60 -6.39 26.69 13.83
N PHE A 61 -5.43 26.06 13.13
CA PHE A 61 -4.01 26.42 13.14
C PHE A 61 -3.57 26.75 11.70
N ARG A 62 -3.69 28.03 11.31
CA ARG A 62 -3.19 28.53 10.02
C ARG A 62 -1.73 28.99 10.17
N SER A 63 -0.78 28.15 9.79
CA SER A 63 0.53 28.57 9.31
C SER A 63 0.60 28.21 7.82
N GLU A 64 0.81 29.19 6.96
CA GLU A 64 0.84 29.05 5.48
C GLU A 64 1.92 28.06 4.97
N LEU A 65 2.85 27.65 5.84
CA LEU A 65 3.96 26.75 5.52
C LEU A 65 3.72 25.27 5.90
N ASP A 66 2.73 24.95 6.73
CA ASP A 66 2.51 23.57 7.23
C ASP A 66 1.44 22.79 6.44
N LEU A 67 0.78 23.40 5.47
CA LEU A 67 -0.37 22.81 4.76
C LEU A 67 -0.01 21.63 3.83
N MET A 68 1.28 21.41 3.56
CA MET A 68 1.68 20.51 2.47
C MET A 68 1.70 19.01 2.80
N ASN A 69 1.46 18.53 4.03
CA ASN A 69 1.55 17.08 4.32
C ASN A 69 0.80 16.60 5.59
N MET A 70 -0.28 17.26 5.99
CA MET A 70 -0.93 17.01 7.30
C MET A 70 -2.17 16.11 7.27
N ASN A 71 -2.37 15.34 6.19
CA ASN A 71 -3.40 14.31 6.22
C ASN A 71 -2.96 13.22 7.19
N ASN A 72 -3.85 12.87 8.12
CA ASN A 72 -3.60 11.72 8.96
C ASN A 72 -3.45 10.48 8.06
N GLN A 73 -2.53 9.60 8.43
CA GLN A 73 -2.28 8.36 7.68
C GLN A 73 -2.31 7.19 8.66
N LEU A 74 -3.12 6.18 8.36
CA LEU A 74 -3.05 4.88 9.02
C LEU A 74 -2.32 3.93 8.09
N ILE A 75 -1.16 3.45 8.52
CA ILE A 75 -0.34 2.49 7.80
C ILE A 75 -0.40 1.16 8.54
N ILE A 76 -0.82 0.13 7.83
CA ILE A 76 -0.86 -1.24 8.32
C ILE A 76 0.15 -2.03 7.50
N ARG A 77 1.20 -2.53 8.15
CA ARG A 77 2.24 -3.33 7.50
C ARG A 77 2.02 -4.79 7.81
N VAL A 78 1.88 -5.58 6.75
CA VAL A 78 1.58 -7.01 6.80
C VAL A 78 2.85 -7.85 6.76
N GLN A 79 3.87 -7.41 6.02
CA GLN A 79 5.20 -8.06 6.00
C GLN A 79 6.22 -7.19 5.23
N PRO A 80 7.52 -7.22 5.55
CA PRO A 80 8.11 -7.65 6.83
C PRO A 80 7.91 -6.58 7.90
N ASP A 81 8.30 -6.85 9.15
CA ASP A 81 8.14 -5.91 10.29
C ASP A 81 6.66 -5.53 10.49
N GLU A 82 5.88 -6.53 10.87
CA GLU A 82 4.43 -6.44 11.05
C GLU A 82 4.10 -5.40 12.12
N GLY A 83 3.19 -4.49 11.79
CA GLY A 83 2.81 -3.43 12.72
C GLY A 83 1.86 -2.41 12.15
N ILE A 84 1.51 -1.45 13.00
CA ILE A 84 0.59 -0.37 12.70
C ILE A 84 1.28 0.95 13.01
N LEU A 85 1.21 1.90 12.10
CA LEU A 85 1.72 3.27 12.29
C LEU A 85 0.62 4.27 11.97
N LEU A 86 0.27 5.08 12.96
CA LEU A 86 -0.65 6.21 12.80
C LEU A 86 0.15 7.51 12.78
N LYS A 87 0.11 8.23 11.66
CA LYS A 87 0.70 9.58 11.54
C LYS A 87 -0.39 10.64 11.69
N PHE A 88 -0.17 11.61 12.56
CA PHE A 88 -1.10 12.72 12.79
C PHE A 88 -0.39 14.00 13.24
N GLY A 89 -1.02 15.15 12.98
CA GLY A 89 -0.51 16.44 13.44
C GLY A 89 -0.73 16.65 14.93
N MET A 90 0.34 16.98 15.67
CA MET A 90 0.29 17.33 17.08
C MET A 90 0.89 18.72 17.31
N LYS A 91 0.27 19.50 18.20
CA LYS A 91 0.82 20.80 18.62
C LYS A 91 2.11 20.58 19.40
N VAL A 92 3.17 21.29 19.02
CA VAL A 92 4.43 21.27 19.78
C VAL A 92 4.25 22.07 21.07
N PRO A 93 4.60 21.51 22.25
CA PRO A 93 4.59 22.26 23.51
C PRO A 93 5.50 23.49 23.44
N GLY A 94 4.96 24.67 23.74
CA GLY A 94 5.70 25.94 23.71
C GLY A 94 4.82 27.16 23.41
N ALA A 95 5.42 28.35 23.42
CA ALA A 95 4.77 29.58 22.99
C ALA A 95 4.70 29.61 21.45
N GLY A 96 3.56 29.20 20.90
CA GLY A 96 3.29 29.24 19.46
C GLY A 96 2.19 28.27 19.01
N PHE A 97 1.77 28.40 17.74
CA PHE A 97 0.84 27.49 17.07
C PHE A 97 1.57 26.69 15.98
N LYS A 98 2.66 26.02 16.36
CA LYS A 98 3.39 25.12 15.46
C LYS A 98 2.85 23.70 15.61
N VAL A 99 2.52 23.07 14.50
CA VAL A 99 2.08 21.67 14.45
C VAL A 99 3.21 20.84 13.87
N LYS A 100 3.55 19.72 14.51
CA LYS A 100 4.52 18.74 13.99
C LYS A 100 3.78 17.43 13.70
N ASN A 101 4.10 16.79 12.60
CA ASN A 101 3.61 15.43 12.33
C ASN A 101 4.34 14.46 13.26
N VAL A 102 3.57 13.70 14.04
CA VAL A 102 4.09 12.65 14.92
C VAL A 102 3.53 11.30 14.52
N GLY A 103 4.33 10.26 14.74
CA GLY A 103 3.93 8.87 14.55
C GLY A 103 3.65 8.21 15.89
N MET A 104 2.57 7.43 15.94
CA MET A 104 2.36 6.39 16.95
C MET A 104 2.52 5.06 16.24
N ASP A 105 3.58 4.34 16.56
CA ASP A 105 3.85 3.00 16.04
C ASP A 105 3.55 1.92 17.07
N PHE A 106 3.22 0.76 16.54
CA PHE A 106 3.01 -0.46 17.27
C PHE A 106 3.61 -1.60 16.42
N HIS A 107 4.61 -2.30 16.97
CA HIS A 107 5.25 -3.44 16.31
C HIS A 107 4.77 -4.75 16.93
N TYR A 108 4.46 -5.75 16.09
CA TYR A 108 4.03 -7.06 16.58
C TYR A 108 5.12 -7.78 17.37
N SER A 109 6.39 -7.52 17.05
CA SER A 109 7.55 -8.03 17.79
C SER A 109 7.56 -7.63 19.27
N ASP A 110 6.91 -6.52 19.62
CA ASP A 110 6.87 -6.01 20.99
C ASP A 110 5.81 -6.74 21.85
N LEU A 111 4.74 -7.26 21.24
CA LEU A 111 3.71 -8.02 21.96
C LEU A 111 4.16 -9.42 22.33
N THR A 112 4.94 -10.06 21.45
CA THR A 112 5.28 -11.46 21.65
C THR A 112 6.67 -11.77 21.14
N LYS A 113 7.46 -12.41 22.02
CA LYS A 113 8.71 -13.08 21.64
C LYS A 113 8.45 -14.44 20.98
N ALA A 114 7.21 -14.91 20.97
CA ALA A 114 6.85 -16.16 20.34
C ALA A 114 6.84 -15.98 18.82
N THR A 115 7.41 -16.95 18.11
CA THR A 115 7.39 -17.00 16.65
C THR A 115 5.95 -16.95 16.17
N VAL A 116 5.62 -15.93 15.36
CA VAL A 116 4.34 -15.88 14.65
C VAL A 116 4.26 -17.15 13.79
N PRO A 117 3.22 -17.99 13.95
CA PRO A 117 3.08 -19.21 13.17
C PRO A 117 3.12 -18.90 11.68
N GLU A 118 3.79 -19.76 10.91
CA GLU A 118 3.81 -19.62 9.45
C GLU A 118 2.38 -19.68 8.89
N ALA A 119 2.11 -18.94 7.81
CA ALA A 119 0.78 -18.86 7.20
C ALA A 119 0.16 -20.25 6.94
N TYR A 120 0.92 -21.21 6.43
CA TYR A 120 0.42 -22.57 6.17
C TYR A 120 0.10 -23.35 7.45
N GLN A 121 0.89 -23.20 8.51
CA GLN A 121 0.61 -23.86 9.79
C GLN A 121 -0.74 -23.40 10.33
N ARG A 122 -1.02 -22.10 10.25
CA ARG A 122 -2.31 -21.56 10.68
C ARG A 122 -3.47 -22.11 9.86
N LEU A 123 -3.36 -22.07 8.54
CA LEU A 123 -4.39 -22.58 7.62
C LEU A 123 -4.70 -24.06 7.88
N ILE A 124 -3.68 -24.91 8.04
CA ILE A 124 -3.88 -26.34 8.32
C ILE A 124 -4.65 -26.56 9.63
N ILE A 125 -4.32 -25.80 10.68
CA ILE A 125 -5.03 -25.87 11.97
C ILE A 125 -6.50 -25.45 11.81
N ASP A 126 -6.76 -24.41 11.03
CA ASP A 126 -8.11 -23.89 10.81
C ASP A 126 -8.97 -24.92 10.05
N VAL A 127 -8.42 -25.64 9.06
CA VAL A 127 -9.09 -26.79 8.41
C VAL A 127 -9.44 -27.89 9.41
N MET A 128 -8.50 -28.25 10.29
CA MET A 128 -8.75 -29.28 11.31
C MET A 128 -9.85 -28.87 12.30
N LYS A 129 -10.02 -27.56 12.52
CA LYS A 129 -11.10 -27.01 13.37
C LYS A 129 -12.40 -26.76 12.62
N GLY A 130 -12.42 -26.90 11.30
CA GLY A 130 -13.56 -26.54 10.46
C GLY A 130 -13.81 -25.03 10.38
N ASP A 131 -12.79 -24.20 10.63
CA ASP A 131 -12.89 -22.74 10.52
C ASP A 131 -12.54 -22.29 9.09
N ALA A 132 -13.55 -21.82 8.36
CA ALA A 132 -13.40 -21.35 6.98
C ALA A 132 -13.13 -19.84 6.86
N THR A 133 -12.92 -19.11 7.97
CA THR A 133 -12.87 -17.64 7.98
C THR A 133 -11.73 -17.06 7.14
N LEU A 134 -10.57 -17.73 7.09
CA LEU A 134 -9.39 -17.30 6.32
C LEU A 134 -9.35 -17.86 4.90
N TYR A 135 -10.38 -18.59 4.47
CA TYR A 135 -10.46 -19.18 3.14
C TYR A 135 -11.27 -18.30 2.20
N ALA A 136 -10.78 -18.15 0.97
CA ALA A 136 -11.54 -17.49 -0.07
C ALA A 136 -12.76 -18.34 -0.42
N ARG A 137 -13.96 -17.75 -0.32
CA ARG A 137 -15.19 -18.40 -0.74
C ARG A 137 -15.28 -18.43 -2.27
N GLY A 138 -15.90 -19.48 -2.83
CA GLY A 138 -16.01 -19.65 -4.28
C GLY A 138 -16.67 -18.47 -4.99
N ASP A 139 -17.74 -17.93 -4.43
CA ASP A 139 -18.43 -16.74 -4.95
C ASP A 139 -17.52 -15.50 -5.02
N SER A 140 -16.70 -15.30 -4.00
CA SER A 140 -15.74 -14.19 -3.92
C SER A 140 -14.64 -14.31 -4.96
N VAL A 141 -14.18 -15.54 -5.24
CA VAL A 141 -13.19 -15.85 -6.28
C VAL A 141 -13.77 -15.58 -7.68
N GLU A 142 -15.01 -15.98 -7.95
CA GLU A 142 -15.66 -15.69 -9.23
C GLU A 142 -15.80 -14.19 -9.49
N VAL A 143 -16.15 -13.41 -8.46
CA VAL A 143 -16.25 -11.94 -8.57
C VAL A 143 -14.87 -11.31 -8.81
N ALA A 144 -13.83 -11.80 -8.14
CA ALA A 144 -12.46 -11.35 -8.39
C ALA A 144 -12.03 -11.61 -9.84
N TRP A 145 -12.36 -12.77 -10.40
CA TRP A 145 -12.11 -13.07 -11.81
C TRP A 145 -12.88 -12.16 -12.76
N LYS A 146 -14.18 -11.91 -12.50
CA LYS A 146 -14.97 -10.95 -13.29
C LYS A 146 -14.37 -9.54 -13.33
N PHE A 147 -13.64 -9.15 -12.28
CA PHE A 147 -12.93 -7.88 -12.24
C PHE A 147 -11.61 -7.90 -13.03
N VAL A 148 -10.84 -8.98 -12.93
CA VAL A 148 -9.49 -9.07 -13.52
C VAL A 148 -9.51 -9.50 -15.00
N ASP A 149 -10.44 -10.37 -15.40
CA ASP A 149 -10.52 -10.92 -16.76
C ASP A 149 -10.60 -9.87 -17.87
N PRO A 150 -11.41 -8.79 -17.76
CA PRO A 150 -11.45 -7.75 -18.77
C PRO A 150 -10.10 -7.04 -18.97
N ILE A 151 -9.33 -6.86 -17.88
CA ILE A 151 -8.01 -6.23 -17.90
C ILE A 151 -7.02 -7.13 -18.65
N LEU A 152 -6.99 -8.43 -18.31
CA LEU A 152 -6.12 -9.41 -18.96
C LEU A 152 -6.47 -9.57 -20.45
N ASN A 153 -7.75 -9.60 -20.79
CA ASN A 153 -8.22 -9.68 -22.18
C ASN A 153 -7.86 -8.43 -22.98
N ALA A 154 -7.90 -7.24 -22.37
CA ALA A 154 -7.44 -6.02 -23.03
C ALA A 154 -5.94 -6.09 -23.34
N TRP A 155 -5.10 -6.50 -22.38
CA TRP A 155 -3.66 -6.65 -22.60
C TRP A 155 -3.28 -7.67 -23.66
N LYS A 156 -4.04 -8.77 -23.78
CA LYS A 156 -3.80 -9.80 -24.81
C LYS A 156 -4.22 -9.36 -26.21
N ASN A 157 -5.34 -8.65 -26.33
CA ASN A 157 -5.98 -8.40 -27.62
C ASN A 157 -5.74 -6.99 -28.18
N GLN A 158 -5.23 -6.04 -27.39
CA GLN A 158 -5.00 -4.67 -27.83
C GLN A 158 -3.50 -4.38 -27.97
N GLU A 159 -3.02 -4.37 -29.21
CA GLU A 159 -1.62 -4.03 -29.54
C GLU A 159 -1.24 -2.58 -29.17
N ASN A 160 -2.23 -1.69 -29.01
CA ASN A 160 -2.02 -0.28 -28.72
C ASN A 160 -1.81 0.05 -27.24
N ILE A 161 -1.87 -0.93 -26.33
CA ILE A 161 -1.60 -0.68 -24.91
C ILE A 161 -0.09 -0.55 -24.73
N LYS A 162 0.36 0.68 -24.47
CA LYS A 162 1.78 0.98 -24.28
C LYS A 162 2.31 0.30 -23.03
N LEU A 163 3.28 -0.59 -23.21
CA LEU A 163 4.08 -1.15 -22.11
C LEU A 163 5.10 -0.11 -21.64
N TYR A 164 5.18 0.11 -20.32
CA TYR A 164 6.15 1.01 -19.71
C TYR A 164 7.23 0.21 -19.00
N GLY A 165 8.49 0.43 -19.39
CA GLY A 165 9.65 -0.09 -18.67
C GLY A 165 9.94 0.73 -17.41
N TYR A 166 10.59 0.10 -16.44
CA TYR A 166 11.14 0.77 -15.27
C TYR A 166 12.50 0.14 -14.92
N PRO A 167 13.48 0.92 -14.45
CA PRO A 167 14.75 0.36 -14.00
C PRO A 167 14.56 -0.52 -12.76
N ALA A 168 15.29 -1.63 -12.68
CA ALA A 168 15.28 -2.48 -11.49
C ALA A 168 15.78 -1.68 -10.27
N GLY A 169 15.13 -1.89 -9.11
CA GLY A 169 15.44 -1.13 -7.90
C GLY A 169 14.83 0.28 -7.89
N THR A 170 13.79 0.54 -8.69
CA THR A 170 12.97 1.77 -8.63
C THR A 170 11.52 1.44 -8.28
N TRP A 171 10.73 2.43 -7.85
CA TRP A 171 9.33 2.26 -7.42
C TRP A 171 8.31 2.08 -8.56
N GLY A 172 8.78 1.67 -9.74
CA GLY A 172 7.97 1.50 -10.95
C GLY A 172 8.05 2.70 -11.90
N PRO A 173 7.27 2.68 -12.99
CA PRO A 173 7.30 3.72 -14.02
C PRO A 173 6.67 5.03 -13.52
N GLU A 174 7.14 6.17 -14.02
CA GLU A 174 6.62 7.49 -13.63
C GLU A 174 5.11 7.65 -13.88
N VAL A 175 4.58 6.92 -14.87
CA VAL A 175 3.15 6.92 -15.21
C VAL A 175 2.30 6.37 -14.07
N ALA A 176 2.83 5.44 -13.26
CA ALA A 176 2.15 4.94 -12.08
C ALA A 176 2.02 6.01 -10.99
N ASN A 177 2.97 6.95 -10.88
CA ASN A 177 2.87 8.07 -9.95
C ASN A 177 1.76 9.05 -10.34
N LYS A 178 1.51 9.21 -11.65
CA LYS A 178 0.44 10.06 -12.19
C LYS A 178 -0.96 9.48 -11.98
N LEU A 179 -1.08 8.21 -11.58
CA LEU A 179 -2.36 7.55 -11.32
C LEU A 179 -3.04 8.08 -10.05
N ILE A 180 -2.25 8.50 -9.06
CA ILE A 180 -2.77 9.08 -7.83
C ILE A 180 -3.25 10.49 -8.13
N GLU A 181 -4.49 10.77 -7.76
CA GLU A 181 -5.14 12.06 -7.91
C GLU A 181 -5.32 12.69 -6.53
N GLY A 182 -5.11 14.00 -6.43
CA GLY A 182 -5.30 14.77 -5.22
C GLY A 182 -4.04 15.51 -4.77
N ASP A 183 -4.24 16.73 -4.27
CA ASP A 183 -3.17 17.53 -3.70
C ASP A 183 -2.61 16.83 -2.44
N ASN A 184 -1.28 16.72 -2.35
CA ASN A 184 -0.54 16.10 -1.24
C ASN A 184 -0.80 14.60 -0.98
N VAL A 185 -1.28 13.84 -1.97
CA VAL A 185 -1.30 12.38 -1.89
C VAL A 185 -0.33 11.82 -2.93
N SER A 186 0.60 10.99 -2.48
CA SER A 186 1.57 10.29 -3.32
C SER A 186 1.78 8.89 -2.80
N TRP A 187 2.34 8.01 -3.64
CA TRP A 187 2.66 6.66 -3.21
C TRP A 187 3.61 6.69 -2.02
N ARG A 188 3.22 6.08 -0.90
CA ARG A 188 4.15 5.80 0.20
C ARG A 188 5.16 4.77 -0.28
N ASN A 189 6.45 5.08 -0.17
CA ASN A 189 7.52 4.15 -0.48
C ASN A 189 8.00 3.46 0.80
N PRO A 190 7.77 2.15 0.96
CA PRO A 190 8.16 1.45 2.16
C PRO A 190 9.68 1.38 2.33
N CYS A 191 10.15 1.72 3.53
CA CYS A 191 11.49 1.40 4.01
C CYS A 191 11.53 -0.01 4.61
N SER A 192 12.74 -0.53 4.87
CA SER A 192 12.95 -1.84 5.51
C SER A 192 12.25 -1.96 6.87
N ASN A 193 12.18 -0.87 7.63
CA ASN A 193 11.50 -0.79 8.92
C ASN A 193 10.16 -0.03 8.77
N LEU A 194 9.17 -0.35 9.61
CA LEU A 194 7.86 0.32 9.63
C LEU A 194 7.98 1.81 9.95
N THR A 195 8.83 2.11 10.92
CA THR A 195 9.25 3.46 11.28
C THR A 195 10.60 3.76 10.64
N ASP A 196 10.76 4.94 10.05
CA ASP A 196 12.10 5.50 9.85
C ASP A 196 12.74 5.63 11.24
N SER A 197 13.83 4.91 11.49
CA SER A 197 14.48 4.75 12.80
C SER A 197 15.13 6.04 13.33
N GLY A 198 14.63 7.21 12.96
CA GLY A 198 15.26 8.51 13.22
C GLY A 198 14.51 9.47 14.14
N ASP A 199 13.17 9.46 14.24
CA ASP A 199 12.50 10.69 14.72
C ASP A 199 11.41 10.58 15.80
N TYR A 200 10.93 9.41 16.20
CA TYR A 200 9.75 9.36 17.08
C TYR A 200 9.76 8.23 18.13
N ARG A 201 10.89 8.02 18.82
CA ARG A 201 10.81 7.40 20.16
C ARG A 201 10.69 8.52 21.19
N LEU A 202 9.45 8.93 21.49
CA LEU A 202 9.18 9.64 22.73
C LEU A 202 9.16 8.59 23.85
N LEU A 203 10.26 8.52 24.59
CA LEU A 203 10.28 7.99 25.95
C LEU A 203 9.63 9.00 26.90
#